data_AF-A0A453T4Z0-F1
#
_entry.id   AF-A0A453T4Z0-F1
#
_cell.length_a   1.000
_cell.length_b   1.000
_cell.length_c   1.000
_cell.angle_alpha   90.00
_cell.angle_beta   90.00
_cell.angle_gamma   90.00
#
_symmetry.space_group_name_H-M   'P 1'
#
loop_
_entity.id
_entity.type
_entity.pdbx_description
1 polymer ?
#
loop_
_entity_poly.entity_id
_entity_poly.type
_entity_poly.pdbx_seq_one_letter_code
_entity_poly.pdbx_strand_id
1 'polypeptide(L)'
;LNASCSSEASVESLRGRAPGGRTERGWSRPAAPKRGKAAYKVVEKHADVAEVVAPVTPEAVQGKRRCAWVTPTTDPHYVTFHDEEWGVPVHDDRRLFELLVLSGALAELSWPEILKKRQIFREKFSRTSI
;
A
#
# COMPACT_ATOMS: atom_id res chain seq x y z
N LEU A 1 44.64 -35.26 8.89
CA LEU A 1 45.87 -34.48 8.60
C LEU A 1 45.43 -33.12 8.12
N ASN A 2 45.55 -32.17 9.03
CA ASN A 2 45.34 -30.74 8.92
C ASN A 2 46.23 -30.09 7.84
N ALA A 3 45.67 -29.17 7.07
CA ALA A 3 46.45 -28.16 6.36
C ALA A 3 45.84 -26.79 6.67
N SER A 4 46.50 -26.08 7.57
CA SER A 4 46.35 -24.64 7.76
C SER A 4 47.38 -23.96 6.85
N CYS A 5 46.99 -22.90 6.15
CA CYS A 5 47.95 -21.98 5.55
C CYS A 5 47.36 -20.56 5.63
N SER A 6 47.85 -19.81 6.61
CA SER A 6 47.74 -18.35 6.67
C SER A 6 48.77 -17.73 5.73
N SER A 7 48.41 -16.62 5.06
CA SER A 7 48.91 -15.29 5.41
C SER A 7 48.71 -14.26 4.29
N GLU A 8 48.58 -13.02 4.75
CA GLU A 8 48.28 -11.75 4.10
C GLU A 8 49.26 -11.31 3.00
N ALA A 9 48.81 -10.40 2.12
CA ALA A 9 49.25 -8.99 2.13
C ALA A 9 48.94 -8.31 0.78
N SER A 10 48.32 -7.13 0.82
CA SER A 10 49.01 -5.87 0.55
C SER A 10 48.06 -4.83 -0.06
N VAL A 11 48.08 -3.68 0.58
CA VAL A 11 47.51 -2.41 0.13
C VAL A 11 48.33 -1.90 -1.05
N GLU A 12 47.67 -1.33 -2.06
CA GLU A 12 48.32 -0.37 -2.95
C GLU A 12 47.31 0.70 -3.34
N SER A 13 47.80 1.92 -3.33
CA SER A 13 47.06 3.16 -3.25
C SER A 13 47.26 3.99 -4.53
N LEU A 14 46.33 4.95 -4.71
CA LEU A 14 46.47 6.22 -5.43
C LEU A 14 46.07 6.33 -6.91
N ARG A 15 45.02 7.16 -7.05
CA ARG A 15 44.86 8.34 -7.94
C ARG A 15 44.13 8.14 -9.27
N GLY A 16 42.90 8.67 -9.28
CA GLY A 16 42.18 9.14 -10.46
C GLY A 16 41.33 10.37 -10.09
N ARG A 17 41.55 11.47 -10.81
CA ARG A 17 41.08 12.85 -10.58
C ARG A 17 39.63 13.04 -11.10
N ALA A 18 38.80 13.81 -10.38
CA ALA A 18 37.51 14.38 -10.83
C ALA A 18 37.72 15.38 -12.00
N PRO A 19 36.71 15.87 -12.78
CA PRO A 19 35.30 16.13 -12.41
C PRO A 19 34.24 15.88 -13.51
N GLY A 20 32.96 15.95 -13.16
CA GLY A 20 31.87 15.98 -14.13
C GLY A 20 30.49 16.10 -13.48
N GLY A 21 29.97 17.32 -13.44
CA GLY A 21 28.65 17.62 -12.90
C GLY A 21 27.53 16.88 -13.64
N ARG A 22 26.51 16.46 -12.89
CA ARG A 22 25.28 15.90 -13.46
C ARG A 22 24.08 16.42 -12.67
N THR A 23 23.54 17.52 -13.18
CA THR A 23 22.14 17.97 -13.16
C THR A 23 21.22 17.28 -12.14
N GLU A 24 20.85 18.03 -11.12
CA GLU A 24 19.66 17.82 -10.30
C GLU A 24 18.42 17.71 -11.21
N ARG A 25 17.90 16.49 -11.44
CA ARG A 25 16.56 16.31 -12.02
C ARG A 25 15.59 16.12 -10.86
N GLY A 26 15.06 17.25 -10.38
CA GLY A 26 13.96 17.28 -9.43
C GLY A 26 12.75 16.54 -9.99
N TRP A 27 12.26 15.57 -9.22
CA TRP A 27 11.01 14.88 -9.53
C TRP A 27 9.84 15.84 -9.32
N SER A 28 9.34 16.40 -10.43
CA SER A 28 8.14 17.24 -10.41
C SER A 28 6.92 16.38 -10.10
N ARG A 29 6.17 16.78 -9.05
CA ARG A 29 4.91 16.13 -8.67
C ARG A 29 3.84 16.40 -9.74
N PRO A 30 3.11 15.39 -10.26
CA PRO A 30 1.99 15.66 -11.14
C PRO A 30 0.80 16.22 -10.35
N ALA A 31 0.14 17.21 -10.94
CA ALA A 31 -1.05 17.85 -10.39
C ALA A 31 -2.29 16.96 -10.54
N ALA A 32 -3.11 16.89 -9.48
CA ALA A 32 -4.37 16.16 -9.46
C ALA A 32 -5.44 16.82 -10.36
N PRO A 33 -6.29 16.03 -11.06
CA PRO A 33 -7.31 16.59 -11.94
C PRO A 33 -8.48 17.19 -11.15
N LYS A 34 -8.91 18.40 -11.56
CA LYS A 34 -10.06 19.10 -10.98
C LYS A 34 -11.36 18.51 -11.50
N ARG A 35 -12.17 17.98 -10.58
CA ARG A 35 -13.47 17.36 -10.86
C ARG A 35 -14.53 18.42 -11.19
N GLY A 36 -14.96 18.46 -12.46
CA GLY A 36 -16.12 19.23 -12.92
C GLY A 36 -17.43 18.65 -12.37
N LYS A 37 -18.38 19.52 -12.04
CA LYS A 37 -19.68 19.16 -11.46
C LYS A 37 -20.66 18.76 -12.57
N ALA A 38 -21.10 17.50 -12.60
CA ALA A 38 -22.25 17.09 -13.41
C ALA A 38 -23.52 17.26 -12.59
N ALA A 39 -24.41 18.14 -13.04
CA ALA A 39 -25.72 18.37 -12.46
C ALA A 39 -26.64 17.18 -12.79
N TYR A 40 -27.22 16.56 -11.76
CA TYR A 40 -28.27 15.56 -11.93
C TYR A 40 -29.64 16.23 -11.78
N LYS A 41 -30.57 15.86 -12.66
CA LYS A 41 -31.94 16.39 -12.71
C LYS A 41 -32.82 15.68 -11.68
N VAL A 42 -33.54 16.47 -10.88
CA VAL A 42 -34.58 16.00 -9.94
C VAL A 42 -35.89 15.84 -10.71
N VAL A 43 -36.56 14.69 -10.53
CA VAL A 43 -37.93 14.45 -11.00
C VAL A 43 -38.82 14.40 -9.77
N GLU A 44 -39.72 15.37 -9.65
CA GLU A 44 -40.63 15.53 -8.52
C GLU A 44 -41.75 14.50 -8.55
N LYS A 45 -42.02 13.88 -7.39
CA LYS A 45 -43.36 13.39 -7.05
C LYS A 45 -43.64 13.67 -5.58
N HIS A 46 -44.58 14.58 -5.37
CA HIS A 46 -45.23 14.91 -4.11
C HIS A 46 -46.37 13.92 -3.80
N ALA A 47 -46.49 13.55 -2.53
CA ALA A 47 -47.73 13.26 -1.78
C ALA A 47 -47.29 12.78 -0.38
N ASP A 48 -47.17 13.67 0.60
CA ASP A 48 -48.19 13.99 1.62
C ASP A 48 -48.46 12.82 2.59
N VAL A 49 -47.99 12.94 3.84
CA VAL A 49 -48.82 13.05 5.06
C VAL A 49 -47.93 13.55 6.20
N ALA A 50 -48.43 14.54 6.92
CA ALA A 50 -47.79 15.21 8.06
C ALA A 50 -48.00 14.45 9.38
N GLU A 51 -46.93 14.30 10.18
CA GLU A 51 -46.97 14.48 11.63
C GLU A 51 -45.58 14.87 12.15
N VAL A 52 -45.53 15.94 12.95
CA VAL A 52 -44.33 16.66 13.39
C VAL A 52 -43.93 16.16 14.77
N VAL A 53 -43.08 15.14 14.83
CA VAL A 53 -42.22 14.86 15.99
C VAL A 53 -40.82 14.72 15.43
N ALA A 54 -39.98 15.72 15.67
CA ALA A 54 -38.60 15.73 15.18
C ALA A 54 -37.86 14.48 15.69
N PRO A 55 -37.50 13.51 14.82
CA PRO A 55 -36.53 12.52 15.22
C PRO A 55 -35.16 13.18 15.05
N VAL A 56 -34.32 13.10 16.09
CA VAL A 56 -32.88 13.23 15.89
C VAL A 56 -32.52 12.19 14.83
N THR A 57 -32.25 12.63 13.60
CA THR A 57 -31.88 11.71 12.54
C THR A 57 -30.54 11.11 12.95
N PRO A 58 -30.42 9.78 13.16
CA PRO A 58 -29.11 9.19 13.11
C PRO A 58 -28.67 9.41 11.67
N GLU A 59 -27.70 10.30 11.45
CA GLU A 59 -27.10 10.44 10.15
C GLU A 59 -26.65 9.05 9.75
N ALA A 60 -27.31 8.48 8.74
CA ALA A 60 -27.00 7.17 8.25
C ALA A 60 -25.56 7.22 7.75
N VAL A 61 -24.64 6.73 8.59
CA VAL A 61 -23.25 6.45 8.21
C VAL A 61 -23.34 5.40 7.10
N GLN A 62 -23.47 5.85 5.86
CA GLN A 62 -23.37 4.97 4.70
C GLN A 62 -21.91 4.54 4.59
N GLY A 63 -21.57 3.49 5.35
CA GLY A 63 -20.29 2.82 5.24
C GLY A 63 -20.09 2.31 3.82
N LYS A 64 -18.87 2.44 3.28
CA LYS A 64 -18.48 1.78 2.03
C LYS A 64 -18.88 0.30 2.10
N ARG A 65 -19.56 -0.18 1.07
CA ARG A 65 -19.89 -1.60 0.91
C ARG A 65 -18.56 -2.35 0.72
N ARG A 66 -18.23 -3.26 1.64
CA ARG A 66 -17.02 -4.09 1.60
C ARG A 66 -17.38 -5.57 1.49
N CYS A 67 -16.38 -6.40 1.20
CA CYS A 67 -16.54 -7.85 1.25
C CYS A 67 -16.94 -8.30 2.65
N ALA A 68 -17.65 -9.43 2.75
CA ALA A 68 -18.19 -9.94 4.02
C ALA A 68 -17.12 -10.21 5.10
N TRP A 69 -15.87 -10.45 4.68
CA TRP A 69 -14.73 -10.67 5.57
C TRP A 69 -14.11 -9.39 6.12
N VAL A 70 -14.54 -8.20 5.67
CA VAL A 70 -14.18 -6.92 6.28
C VAL A 70 -15.36 -6.42 7.11
N THR A 71 -15.30 -6.68 8.41
CA THR A 71 -16.31 -6.23 9.37
C THR A 71 -15.97 -4.84 9.93
N PRO A 72 -16.93 -4.12 10.54
CA PRO A 72 -16.66 -2.86 11.23
C PRO A 72 -15.63 -2.96 12.37
N THR A 73 -15.44 -4.17 12.93
CA THR A 73 -14.49 -4.45 14.01
C THR A 73 -13.13 -4.92 13.50
N THR A 74 -12.95 -5.02 12.19
CA THR A 74 -11.70 -5.49 11.57
C THR A 74 -10.58 -4.48 11.78
N ASP A 75 -9.34 -4.98 11.89
CA ASP A 75 -8.16 -4.15 12.06
C ASP A 75 -8.04 -3.07 10.95
N PRO A 76 -7.79 -1.79 11.28
CA PRO A 76 -7.72 -0.72 10.30
C PRO A 76 -6.72 -0.97 9.16
N HIS A 77 -5.59 -1.63 9.43
CA HIS A 77 -4.61 -1.95 8.37
C HIS A 77 -5.18 -2.91 7.34
N TYR A 78 -6.01 -3.87 7.77
CA TYR A 78 -6.64 -4.81 6.87
C TYR A 78 -7.78 -4.16 6.07
N VAL A 79 -8.50 -3.21 6.68
CA VAL A 79 -9.50 -2.39 5.98
C VAL A 79 -8.86 -1.55 4.88
N THR A 80 -7.77 -0.84 5.17
CA THR A 80 -7.05 -0.02 4.18
C THR A 80 -6.51 -0.89 3.05
N PHE A 81 -5.90 -2.04 3.37
CA PHE A 81 -5.43 -2.98 2.36
C PHE A 81 -6.56 -3.49 1.46
N HIS A 82 -7.72 -3.84 2.03
CA HIS A 82 -8.89 -4.22 1.24
C HIS A 82 -9.35 -3.10 0.31
N ASP A 83 -9.47 -1.87 0.83
CA ASP A 83 -10.07 -0.76 0.09
C ASP A 83 -9.14 -0.21 -1.01
N GLU A 84 -7.83 -0.31 -0.84
CA GLU A 84 -6.84 0.36 -1.71
C GLU A 84 -5.98 -0.60 -2.54
N GLU A 85 -5.74 -1.82 -2.06
CA GLU A 85 -4.80 -2.76 -2.69
C GLU A 85 -5.48 -4.04 -3.19
N TRP A 86 -6.48 -4.55 -2.47
CA TRP A 86 -7.10 -5.84 -2.81
C TRP A 86 -7.86 -5.79 -4.14
N GLY A 87 -7.54 -6.72 -5.04
CA GLY A 87 -8.18 -6.82 -6.35
C GLY A 87 -7.73 -5.76 -7.37
N VAL A 88 -6.80 -4.88 -7.02
CA VAL A 88 -6.19 -3.94 -7.97
C VAL A 88 -5.14 -4.68 -8.82
N PRO A 89 -5.23 -4.65 -10.16
CA PRO A 89 -4.23 -5.29 -11.02
C PRO A 89 -2.83 -4.70 -10.83
N VAL A 90 -1.83 -5.57 -10.61
CA VAL A 90 -0.42 -5.20 -10.42
C VAL A 90 0.42 -5.88 -11.49
N HIS A 91 1.33 -5.12 -12.12
CA HIS A 91 2.21 -5.60 -13.18
C HIS A 91 3.70 -5.39 -12.84
N ASP A 92 4.02 -4.93 -11.63
CA ASP A 92 5.39 -4.81 -11.15
C ASP A 92 5.82 -6.13 -10.51
N ASP A 93 6.82 -6.79 -11.10
CA ASP A 93 7.33 -8.10 -10.66
C ASP A 93 7.75 -8.10 -9.20
N ARG A 94 8.31 -6.99 -8.70
CA ARG A 94 8.71 -6.88 -7.28
C ARG A 94 7.51 -6.90 -6.35
N ARG A 95 6.42 -6.23 -6.74
CA ARG A 95 5.18 -6.21 -5.96
C ARG A 95 4.45 -7.54 -6.02
N LEU A 96 4.47 -8.21 -7.17
CA LEU A 96 3.93 -9.56 -7.31
C LEU A 96 4.71 -10.55 -6.44
N PHE A 97 6.03 -10.47 -6.44
CA PHE A 97 6.87 -11.28 -5.55
C PHE A 97 6.61 -10.96 -4.07
N GLU A 98 6.49 -9.68 -3.70
CA GLU A 98 6.12 -9.29 -2.33
C GLU A 98 4.79 -9.96 -1.92
N LEU A 99 3.73 -9.86 -2.74
CA LEU A 99 2.44 -10.48 -2.44
C LEU A 99 2.54 -12.01 -2.35
N LEU A 100 3.35 -12.65 -3.20
CA LEU A 100 3.59 -14.09 -3.14
C LEU A 100 4.26 -14.50 -1.81
N VAL A 101 5.29 -13.78 -1.39
CA VAL A 101 5.99 -14.02 -0.12
C VAL A 101 5.03 -13.83 1.07
N LEU A 102 4.25 -12.74 1.07
CA LEU A 102 3.27 -12.48 2.12
C LEU A 102 2.19 -13.57 2.16
N SER A 103 1.77 -14.09 1.00
CA SER A 103 0.81 -15.19 0.92
C SER A 103 1.35 -16.49 1.51
N GLY A 104 2.66 -16.75 1.38
CA GLY A 104 3.31 -17.90 2.03
C GLY A 104 3.28 -17.82 3.56
N ALA A 105 3.30 -16.61 4.13
CA ALA A 105 3.20 -16.41 5.58
C ALA A 105 1.80 -16.74 6.14
N LEU A 106 0.78 -16.89 5.30
CA LEU A 106 -0.58 -17.28 5.72
C LEU A 106 -0.65 -18.69 6.30
N ALA A 107 0.37 -19.52 6.13
CA ALA A 107 0.45 -20.82 6.79
C ALA A 107 0.51 -20.69 8.33
N GLU A 108 1.07 -19.58 8.83
CA GLU A 108 1.35 -19.39 10.26
C GLU A 108 0.71 -18.13 10.86
N LEU A 109 0.36 -17.14 10.03
CA LEU A 109 -0.10 -15.82 10.48
C LEU A 109 -1.39 -15.39 9.77
N SER A 110 -2.18 -14.56 10.45
CA SER A 110 -3.33 -13.91 9.83
C SER A 110 -2.93 -12.70 8.96
N TRP A 111 -3.75 -12.34 7.97
CA TRP A 111 -3.52 -11.16 7.11
C TRP A 111 -3.23 -9.86 7.88
N PRO A 112 -4.00 -9.48 8.93
CA PRO A 112 -3.70 -8.29 9.72
C PRO A 112 -2.29 -8.30 10.35
N GLU A 113 -1.83 -9.45 10.84
CA GLU A 113 -0.49 -9.59 11.42
C GLU A 113 0.61 -9.49 10.36
N ILE A 114 0.39 -10.11 9.20
CA ILE A 114 1.29 -10.03 8.06
C ILE A 114 1.43 -8.58 7.59
N LEU A 115 0.31 -7.85 7.48
CA LEU A 115 0.30 -6.44 7.08
C LEU A 115 1.03 -5.54 8.08
N LYS A 116 0.88 -5.79 9.40
CA LYS A 116 1.65 -5.09 10.45
C LYS A 116 3.15 -5.33 10.32
N LYS A 117 3.56 -6.53 9.89
CA LYS A 117 4.97 -6.91 9.70
C LYS A 117 5.49 -6.64 8.29
N ARG A 118 4.69 -6.07 7.38
CA ARG A 118 5.02 -5.90 5.95
C ARG A 118 6.35 -5.18 5.71
N GLN A 119 6.66 -4.18 6.55
CA GLN A 119 7.94 -3.48 6.47
C GLN A 119 9.14 -4.39 6.75
N ILE A 120 9.01 -5.31 7.72
CA ILE A 120 10.04 -6.30 8.05
C ILE A 120 10.27 -7.23 6.85
N PHE A 121 9.19 -7.70 6.20
CA PHE A 121 9.31 -8.50 4.98
C PHE A 121 10.05 -7.73 3.88
N ARG A 122 9.71 -6.46 3.66
CA ARG A 122 10.40 -5.62 2.66
C ARG A 122 11.88 -5.45 2.96
N GLU A 123 12.26 -5.25 4.22
CA GLU A 123 13.67 -5.15 4.60
C GLU A 123 14.42 -6.45 4.34
N LYS A 124 13.83 -7.60 4.72
CA LYS A 124 14.44 -8.92 4.54
C LYS A 124 14.62 -9.31 3.07
N PHE A 125 13.70 -8.90 2.20
CA PHE A 125 13.72 -9.22 0.78
C PHE A 125 14.14 -8.05 -0.12
N SER A 126 14.60 -6.94 0.46
CA SER A 126 15.03 -5.73 -0.28
C SER A 126 16.18 -5.97 -1.26
N ARG A 127 17.02 -6.99 -1.01
CA ARG A 127 18.19 -7.34 -1.83
C ARG A 127 17.92 -8.48 -2.81
N THR A 128 16.69 -8.98 -2.90
CA THR A 128 16.36 -10.01 -3.87
C THR A 128 16.31 -9.37 -5.25
N SER A 129 17.35 -9.60 -6.05
CA SER A 129 17.32 -9.27 -7.47
C SER A 129 16.44 -10.30 -8.16
N ILE A 130 15.32 -9.83 -8.70
CA ILE A 130 14.35 -10.57 -9.51
C ILE A 130 14.28 -9.85 -10.84
#